data_AF-A0A9C8E4A7-F1
#
_entry.id   AF-A0A9C8E4A7-F1
#
_cell.length_a   1.000
_cell.length_b   1.000
_cell.length_c   1.000
_cell.angle_alpha   90.00
_cell.angle_beta   90.00
_cell.angle_gamma   90.00
#
_symmetry.space_group_name_H-M   'P 1'
#
loop_
_entity.id
_entity.type
_entity.pdbx_description
1 polymer ?
#
loop_
_entity_poly.entity_id
_entity_poly.type
_entity_poly.pdbx_seq_one_letter_code
_entity_poly.pdbx_strand_id
1 'polypeptide(L)' 'MPVMDGFEFLEHLYQNEKWRSIPVVVLTGVELTPEEHARLNNYVKTIFSKQAYSEEELVLHIHQLIAEPSTLHDEHKTKF' A
#
# COMPACT_ATOMS: atom_id res chain seq x y z
N MET A 1 7.17 -4.13 13.74
CA MET A 1 8.56 -4.23 13.27
C MET A 1 9.43 -3.50 14.30
N PRO A 2 10.54 -4.08 14.79
CA PRO A 2 11.26 -3.54 15.96
C PRO A 2 12.29 -2.44 15.64
N VAL A 3 12.67 -2.27 14.37
CA VAL A 3 13.70 -1.29 13.94
C VAL A 3 13.09 -0.06 13.28
N MET A 4 12.00 -0.24 12.55
CA MET A 4 11.34 0.74 11.69
C MET A 4 9.85 0.47 11.71
N ASP A 5 9.02 1.51 11.67
CA ASP A 5 7.57 1.34 11.54
C ASP A 5 7.13 1.19 10.07
N GLY A 6 5.87 0.79 9.85
CA GLY A 6 5.36 0.54 8.50
C GLY A 6 5.30 1.79 7.63
N PHE A 7 5.16 2.98 8.22
CA PHE A 7 5.11 4.23 7.47
C PHE A 7 6.49 4.69 7.03
N GLU A 8 7.48 4.60 7.91
CA GLU A 8 8.89 4.90 7.58
C GLU A 8 9.39 3.97 6.46
N PHE A 9 8.98 2.71 6.48
CA PHE A 9 9.26 1.77 5.38
C PHE A 9 8.68 2.24 4.05
N LEU A 10 7.41 2.67 4.03
CA LEU A 10 6.76 3.15 2.81
C LEU A 10 7.47 4.39 2.24
N GLU A 11 7.87 5.31 3.10
CA GLU A 11 8.59 6.52 2.69
C GLU A 11 9.93 6.17 2.02
N HIS A 12 10.73 5.29 2.62
CA HIS A 12 11.98 4.82 2.00
C HIS A 12 11.77 4.07 0.69
N LEU A 13 10.70 3.27 0.59
CA LEU A 13 10.36 2.55 -0.63
C LEU A 13 10.01 3.52 -1.77
N TYR A 14 9.25 4.58 -1.48
CA TYR A 14 8.84 5.57 -2.47
C TYR A 14 9.96 6.52 -2.91
N GLN A 15 10.88 6.87 -2.01
CA GLN A 15 12.05 7.69 -2.35
C GLN A 15 13.02 6.98 -3.31
N ASN A 16 12.94 5.65 -3.42
CA ASN A 16 13.73 4.87 -4.36
C ASN A 16 13.02 4.75 -5.72
N GLU A 17 13.53 5.43 -6.75
CA GLU A 17 12.95 5.42 -8.10
C GLU A 17 12.75 4.02 -8.69
N LYS A 18 13.62 3.06 -8.32
CA LYS A 18 13.52 1.68 -8.81
C LYS A 18 12.40 0.89 -8.14
N TRP A 19 11.95 1.32 -6.96
CA TRP A 19 11.00 0.57 -6.13
C TRP A 19 9.64 1.26 -6.01
N ARG A 20 9.54 2.55 -6.34
CA ARG A 20 8.26 3.31 -6.27
C ARG A 20 7.12 2.73 -7.11
N SER A 21 7.41 1.86 -8.08
CA SER A 21 6.41 1.18 -8.91
C SER A 21 5.92 -0.15 -8.34
N ILE A 22 6.52 -0.63 -7.24
CA ILE A 22 6.13 -1.88 -6.60
C ILE A 22 4.78 -1.64 -5.89
N PRO A 23 3.72 -2.39 -6.22
CA PRO A 23 2.44 -2.25 -5.53
C PRO A 23 2.58 -2.72 -4.09
N VAL A 24 2.27 -1.86 -3.13
CA VAL A 24 2.29 -2.20 -1.70
C VAL A 24 0.87 -2.41 -1.19
N VAL A 25 0.70 -3.48 -0.42
CA VAL A 25 -0.53 -3.82 0.30
C VAL A 25 -0.21 -3.82 1.80
N VAL A 26 -1.05 -3.15 2.60
CA VAL A 26 -0.89 -3.11 4.05
C VAL A 26 -1.92 -4.01 4.70
N LEU A 27 -1.49 -4.87 5.62
CA LEU A 27 -2.37 -5.64 6.50
C LEU A 27 -2.16 -5.14 7.94
N THR A 28 -3.18 -4.54 8.54
CA THR A 28 -3.11 -3.97 9.89
C THR A 28 -4.07 -4.67 10.86
N GLY A 29 -3.60 -4.92 12.09
CA GLY A 29 -4.45 -5.41 13.18
C GLY A 29 -5.07 -4.30 14.03
N VAL A 30 -4.59 -3.06 13.85
CA VAL A 30 -5.07 -1.86 14.53
C VAL A 30 -5.94 -1.04 13.59
N GLU A 31 -6.97 -0.44 14.17
CA GLU A 31 -7.82 0.52 13.47
C GLU A 31 -7.04 1.81 13.28
N LEU A 32 -6.95 2.25 12.03
CA LEU A 32 -6.17 3.43 11.66
C LEU A 32 -7.02 4.68 11.86
N THR A 33 -6.39 5.76 12.30
CA THR A 33 -7.06 7.07 12.33
C THR A 33 -7.30 7.57 10.89
N PRO A 34 -8.23 8.52 10.70
CA PRO A 34 -8.42 9.16 9.38
C PRO A 34 -7.14 9.76 8.81
N GLU A 35 -6.27 10.29 9.67
CA GLU A 35 -4.97 10.87 9.29
C GLU A 35 -3.98 9.81 8.83
N GLU A 36 -3.93 8.67 9.53
CA GLU A 36 -3.12 7.52 9.14
C GLU A 36 -3.58 6.91 7.80
N HIS A 37 -4.90 6.80 7.63
CA HIS A 37 -5.50 6.40 6.35
C HIS A 37 -5.11 7.34 5.21
N ALA A 38 -5.22 8.65 5.41
CA ALA A 38 -4.83 9.64 4.41
C ALA A 38 -3.34 9.57 4.07
N ARG A 39 -2.48 9.34 5.08
CA ARG A 39 -1.04 9.16 4.88
C ARG A 39 -0.75 7.91 4.04
N LEU A 40 -1.42 6.78 4.30
CA LEU A 40 -1.21 5.54 3.56
C LEU A 40 -1.72 5.59 2.12
N ASN A 41 -2.84 6.29 1.86
CA ASN A 41 -3.43 6.35 0.52
C ASN A 41 -2.49 6.90 -0.57
N ASN A 42 -1.48 7.68 -0.19
CA ASN A 42 -0.46 8.17 -1.12
C ASN A 42 0.55 7.09 -1.54
N TYR A 43 0.64 6.01 -0.77
CA TYR A 43 1.72 5.04 -0.84
C TYR A 43 1.29 3.57 -1.03
N VAL A 44 0.00 3.26 -0.96
CA VAL A 44 -0.45 1.86 -0.94
C VAL A 44 -1.61 1.65 -1.89
N LYS A 45 -1.66 0.48 -2.51
CA LYS A 45 -2.77 0.10 -3.39
C LYS A 45 -4.01 -0.26 -2.58
N THR A 46 -3.83 -0.91 -1.43
CA THR A 46 -4.94 -1.36 -0.58
C THR A 46 -4.50 -1.55 0.87
N ILE A 47 -5.42 -1.31 1.80
CA ILE A 47 -5.26 -1.57 3.24
C ILE A 47 -6.30 -2.61 3.65
N PHE A 48 -5.85 -3.72 4.21
CA PHE A 48 -6.67 -4.78 4.78
C PHE A 48 -6.64 -4.71 6.29
N SER A 49 -7.81 -4.86 6.92
CA SER A 49 -7.91 -5.10 8.36
C SER A 49 -7.76 -6.59 8.63
N LYS A 50 -6.79 -6.96 9.47
CA LYS A 50 -6.49 -8.36 9.85
C LYS A 50 -7.68 -9.07 10.49
N GLN A 51 -8.64 -8.32 11.04
CA GLN A 51 -9.80 -8.86 11.74
C GLN A 51 -10.98 -9.13 10.79
N ALA A 52 -10.94 -8.59 9.56
CA ALA A 52 -12.09 -8.55 8.66
C ALA A 52 -12.07 -9.62 7.55
N TYR A 53 -11.02 -10.43 7.46
CA TYR A 53 -10.84 -11.40 6.38
C TYR A 53 -10.36 -12.76 6.90
N SER A 54 -10.88 -13.84 6.32
CA SER A 54 -10.26 -15.16 6.40
C SER A 54 -8.95 -15.21 5.60
N GLU A 55 -8.13 -16.23 5.83
CA GLU A 55 -6.89 -16.43 5.09
C GLU A 55 -7.17 -16.64 3.59
N GLU A 56 -8.21 -17.42 3.26
CA GLU A 56 -8.63 -17.66 1.88
C GLU A 56 -9.13 -16.40 1.19
N GLU A 57 -9.91 -15.57 1.89
CA GLU A 57 -10.40 -14.29 1.38
C GLU A 57 -9.25 -13.32 1.09
N LEU A 58 -8.26 -13.25 1.99
CA LEU A 58 -7.08 -12.41 1.81
C LEU A 58 -6.26 -12.85 0.59
N VAL A 59 -6.02 -14.15 0.45
CA VAL A 59 -5.29 -14.71 -0.71
C VAL A 59 -6.00 -14.39 -2.02
N LEU A 60 -7.32 -14.54 -2.07
CA LEU A 60 -8.11 -14.23 -3.26
C LEU A 60 -7.99 -12.74 -3.65
N HIS A 61 -8.10 -11.83 -2.68
CA HIS A 61 -7.95 -10.40 -2.92
C HIS A 61 -6.55 -10.04 -3.41
N ILE A 62 -5.50 -10.64 -2.82
CA ILE A 62 -4.12 -10.43 -3.28
C ILE A 62 -3.96 -10.88 -4.74
N HIS A 63 -4.51 -12.04 -5.11
CA HIS A 63 -4.48 -12.51 -6.50
C HIS A 63 -5.16 -11.54 -7.47
N GLN A 64 -6.31 -10.98 -7.10
CA GLN A 64 -7.00 -9.97 -7.91
C GLN A 64 -6.17 -8.69 -8.07
N LEU A 65 -5.58 -8.21 -6.98
CA LEU A 65 -4.76 -6.99 -6.99
C LEU A 65 -3.50 -7.12 -7.85
N ILE A 66 -2.93 -8.32 -7.96
CA ILE A 66 -1.77 -8.60 -8.82
C ILE A 66 -2.18 -8.76 -10.29
N ALA A 67 -3.38 -9.30 -10.54
CA ALA A 67 -3.91 -9.50 -11.90
C ALA A 67 -4.34 -8.19 -12.58
N GLU A 68 -4.67 -7.16 -11.82
CA GLU A 68 -4.98 -5.83 -12.35
C GLU A 68 -3.70 -5.05 -12.70
N PRO A 69 -3.53 -4.59 -13.96
CA PRO A 69 -2.42 -3.70 -14.30
C PRO A 69 -2.49 -2.44 -13.45
N SER A 70 -1.42 -2.15 -12.71
CA SER A 70 -1.30 -1.03 -11.78
C SER A 70 -1.34 0.31 -12.53
N THR A 71 -2.53 0.91 -12.63
CA THR A 71 -2.67 2.35 -12.92
C THR A 71 -2.54 3.12 -11.61
N LEU A 72 -1.32 3.19 -11.05
CA LEU A 72 -1.05 4.28 -10.12
C LEU A 72 -1.11 5.57 -10.97
N HIS A 73 -1.89 6.55 -10.54
CA HIS A 73 -1.99 7.85 -11.20
C HIS A 73 -0.59 8.48 -11.34
N ASP A 74 -0.01 8.33 -12.54
CA ASP A 74 1.17 9.05 -12.98
C ASP A 74 0.77 10.51 -13.31
N GLU A 75 0.42 11.30 -12.30
CA GLU A 75 0.20 12.75 -12.47
C GLU A 75 1.49 13.59 -12.36
N HIS A 76 2.67 12.99 -12.56
CA HIS A 76 3.93 13.74 -12.63
C HIS A 76 4.61 13.71 -14.01
N LYS A 77 3.86 13.36 -15.08
CA LYS A 77 4.41 13.37 -16.45
C LYS A 77 3.54 14.17 -17.44
N THR A 78 3.50 15.49 -17.30
CA THR A 78 3.26 16.45 -18.41
C THR A 78 3.91 17.78 -18.00
N LYS A 79 5.14 18.06 -18.45
CA LYS A 79 5.46 19.03 -19.51
C LYS A 79 4.79 20.41 -19.29
N PHE A 80 5.55 21.42 -18.83
CA PHE A 80 6.19 22.45 -19.65
C PHE A 80 7.39 23.05 -18.87
#